data_AF-A0A1F6VK88-F1
#
_entry.id   AF-A0A1F6VK88-F1
#
_cell.length_a   1.000
_cell.length_b   1.000
_cell.length_c   1.000
_cell.angle_alpha   90.00
_cell.angle_beta   90.00
_cell.angle_gamma   90.00
#
_symmetry.space_group_name_H-M   'P 1'
#
loop_
_entity.id
_entity.type
_entity.pdbx_description
1 polymer ?
#
loop_
_entity_poly.entity_id
_entity_poly.type
_entity_poly.pdbx_seq_one_letter_code
_entity_poly.pdbx_strand_id
1 'polypeptide(L)'
;MLFAAISLFFVFINPYYKEVQDLGGQENSYQEAIANSRELEKINRALQDRYQSIGSDDVKKLSVLLPDYVNNVQVAIEIEQIGLAAGRGMTLKNVKYEVPKPETEGRALSREQALLAKKNYGIFELSFSTEGSYGNFISFLKDLEQSLRVIDIESISFASTDILSMQGTPRDIYKYDFKVKTYWLKSN
;
A
#
# COMPACT_ATOMS: atom_id res chain seq x y z
N MET A 1 -17.33 47.10 -65.00
CA MET A 1 -16.18 46.18 -65.01
C MET A 1 -15.59 45.88 -63.62
N LEU A 2 -15.75 46.74 -62.61
CA LEU A 2 -15.27 46.46 -61.23
C LEU A 2 -16.09 45.39 -60.46
N PHE A 3 -17.42 45.35 -60.62
CA PHE A 3 -18.28 44.35 -59.94
C PHE A 3 -18.01 42.90 -60.36
N ALA A 4 -17.63 42.67 -61.61
CA ALA A 4 -17.29 41.34 -62.12
C ALA A 4 -16.00 40.80 -61.47
N ALA A 5 -15.02 41.67 -61.22
CA ALA A 5 -13.77 41.28 -60.57
C ALA A 5 -13.95 40.93 -59.08
N ILE A 6 -14.79 41.67 -58.36
CA ILE A 6 -15.12 41.39 -56.94
C ILE A 6 -15.85 40.05 -56.82
N SER A 7 -16.78 39.78 -57.74
CA SER A 7 -17.55 38.53 -57.77
C SER A 7 -16.65 37.33 -58.06
N LEU A 8 -15.70 37.45 -58.99
CA LEU A 8 -14.75 36.39 -59.31
C LEU A 8 -13.80 36.11 -58.13
N PHE A 9 -13.37 37.15 -57.42
CA PHE A 9 -12.48 37.03 -56.26
C PHE A 9 -13.12 36.26 -55.11
N PHE A 10 -14.38 36.57 -54.77
CA PHE A 10 -15.08 35.84 -53.72
C PHE A 10 -15.43 34.40 -54.08
N VAL A 11 -15.72 34.13 -55.37
CA VAL A 11 -16.12 32.78 -55.82
C VAL A 11 -14.93 31.85 -56.01
N PHE A 12 -13.76 32.34 -56.43
CA PHE A 12 -12.61 31.49 -56.73
C PHE A 12 -11.41 31.66 -55.79
N ILE A 13 -11.12 32.88 -55.31
CA ILE A 13 -9.90 33.13 -54.51
C ILE A 13 -10.14 32.84 -53.03
N ASN A 14 -11.30 33.20 -52.48
CA ASN A 14 -11.66 32.92 -51.08
C ASN A 14 -11.72 31.40 -50.74
N PRO A 15 -12.33 30.50 -51.55
CA PRO A 15 -12.34 29.08 -51.22
C PRO A 15 -10.96 28.43 -51.30
N TYR A 16 -10.12 28.79 -52.28
CA TYR A 16 -8.74 28.30 -52.36
C TYR A 16 -7.89 28.73 -51.17
N TYR A 17 -8.06 29.96 -50.68
CA TYR A 17 -7.35 30.46 -49.50
C TYR A 17 -7.80 29.75 -48.21
N LYS A 18 -9.10 29.46 -48.09
CA LYS A 18 -9.66 28.68 -46.98
C LYS A 18 -9.17 27.24 -46.97
N GLU A 19 -9.10 26.58 -48.12
CA GLU A 19 -8.61 25.21 -48.25
C GLU A 19 -7.13 25.09 -47.84
N VAL A 20 -6.29 26.07 -48.22
CA VAL A 20 -4.89 26.13 -47.78
C VAL A 20 -4.78 26.42 -46.28
N GLN A 21 -5.65 27.26 -45.71
CA GLN A 21 -5.71 27.48 -44.26
C GLN A 21 -6.16 26.22 -43.50
N ASP A 22 -7.10 25.45 -44.05
CA ASP A 22 -7.61 24.21 -43.45
C ASP A 22 -6.54 23.09 -43.49
N LEU A 23 -5.81 22.98 -44.60
CA LEU A 23 -4.67 22.07 -44.74
C LEU A 23 -3.52 22.44 -43.79
N GLY A 24 -3.23 23.74 -43.62
CA GLY A 24 -2.26 24.21 -42.62
C GLY A 24 -2.69 24.00 -41.17
N GLY A 25 -3.99 24.09 -40.88
CA GLY A 25 -4.57 23.74 -39.59
C GLY A 25 -4.46 22.24 -39.28
N GLN A 26 -4.67 21.39 -40.29
CA GLN A 26 -4.48 19.95 -40.18
C GLN A 26 -3.01 19.59 -39.92
N GLU A 27 -2.06 20.16 -40.66
CA GLU A 27 -0.62 19.99 -40.44
C GLU A 27 -0.23 20.34 -38.99
N ASN A 28 -0.69 21.47 -38.46
CA ASN A 28 -0.45 21.86 -37.07
C ASN A 28 -1.04 20.85 -36.07
N SER A 29 -2.26 20.34 -36.32
CA SER A 29 -2.87 19.33 -35.45
C SER A 29 -2.11 17.99 -35.47
N TYR A 30 -1.55 17.60 -36.62
CA TYR A 30 -0.70 16.42 -36.74
C TYR A 30 0.64 16.61 -36.04
N GLN A 31 1.26 17.79 -36.15
CA GLN A 31 2.49 18.12 -35.43
C GLN A 31 2.28 18.13 -33.91
N GLU A 32 1.15 18.65 -33.43
CA GLU A 32 0.78 18.64 -32.02
C GLU A 32 0.53 17.22 -31.50
N ALA A 33 -0.16 16.37 -32.27
CA ALA A 33 -0.34 14.96 -31.94
C ALA A 33 0.98 14.18 -31.89
N ILE A 34 1.92 14.46 -32.81
CA ILE A 34 3.27 13.89 -32.81
C ILE A 34 4.07 14.38 -31.59
N ALA A 35 3.97 15.67 -31.24
CA ALA A 35 4.63 16.24 -30.08
C ALA A 35 4.13 15.60 -28.77
N ASN A 36 2.81 15.50 -28.61
CA ASN A 36 2.16 14.86 -27.47
C ASN A 36 2.54 13.37 -27.37
N SER A 37 2.60 12.66 -28.50
CA SER A 37 3.03 11.24 -28.53
C SER A 37 4.49 11.07 -28.09
N ARG A 38 5.39 11.97 -28.52
CA ARG A 38 6.80 11.97 -28.09
C ARG A 38 6.95 12.30 -26.60
N GLU A 39 6.10 13.16 -26.05
CA GLU A 39 6.07 13.45 -24.62
C GLU A 39 5.59 12.24 -23.81
N LEU A 40 4.54 11.56 -24.26
CA LEU A 40 4.06 10.30 -23.67
C LEU A 40 5.13 9.21 -23.70
N GLU A 41 5.87 9.06 -24.80
CA GLU A 41 6.99 8.12 -24.87
C GLU A 41 8.11 8.47 -23.89
N LYS A 42 8.43 9.76 -23.71
CA LYS A 42 9.42 10.20 -22.72
C LYS A 42 8.98 9.88 -21.29
N ILE A 43 7.71 10.13 -20.97
CA ILE A 43 7.15 9.80 -19.65
C ILE A 43 7.18 8.30 -19.42
N ASN A 44 6.78 7.51 -20.41
CA ASN A 44 6.78 6.05 -20.32
C ASN A 44 8.20 5.50 -20.12
N ARG A 45 9.17 5.97 -20.92
CA ARG A 45 10.59 5.61 -20.75
C ARG A 45 11.12 6.02 -19.38
N ALA A 46 10.85 7.24 -18.92
CA ALA A 46 11.27 7.68 -17.59
C ALA A 46 10.64 6.84 -16.47
N LEU A 47 9.40 6.39 -16.63
CA LEU A 47 8.71 5.50 -15.69
C LEU A 47 9.33 4.09 -15.72
N GLN A 48 9.63 3.58 -16.91
CA GLN A 48 10.30 2.30 -17.12
C GLN A 48 11.71 2.31 -16.53
N ASP A 49 12.48 3.37 -16.76
CA ASP A 49 13.83 3.57 -16.23
C ASP A 49 13.79 3.65 -14.69
N ARG A 50 12.81 4.36 -14.13
CA ARG A 50 12.59 4.39 -12.67
C ARG A 50 12.20 3.01 -12.13
N TYR A 51 11.31 2.30 -12.80
CA TYR A 51 10.92 0.95 -12.40
C TYR A 51 12.09 -0.04 -12.47
N GLN A 52 12.91 0.04 -13.51
CA GLN A 52 14.12 -0.78 -13.70
C GLN A 52 15.26 -0.36 -12.76
N SER A 53 15.28 0.89 -12.28
CA SER A 53 16.23 1.34 -11.24
C SER A 53 15.92 0.77 -9.86
N ILE A 54 14.72 0.21 -9.65
CA ILE A 54 14.40 -0.57 -8.45
C ILE A 54 15.01 -1.95 -8.64
N GLY A 55 16.04 -2.27 -7.86
CA GLY A 55 16.68 -3.59 -7.93
C GLY A 55 15.66 -4.69 -7.67
N SER A 56 15.78 -5.83 -8.37
CA SER A 56 14.85 -6.96 -8.21
C SER A 56 14.71 -7.46 -6.76
N ASP A 57 15.75 -7.26 -5.93
CA ASP A 57 15.72 -7.55 -4.50
C ASP A 57 14.86 -6.56 -3.71
N ASP A 58 14.83 -5.29 -4.11
CA ASP A 58 13.99 -4.28 -3.47
C ASP A 58 12.51 -4.45 -3.86
N VAL A 59 12.23 -4.92 -5.08
CA VAL A 59 10.88 -5.34 -5.49
C VAL A 59 10.39 -6.50 -4.63
N LYS A 60 11.25 -7.49 -4.36
CA LYS A 60 10.91 -8.60 -3.45
C LYS A 60 10.64 -8.11 -2.03
N LYS A 61 11.50 -7.24 -1.48
CA LYS A 61 11.26 -6.63 -0.15
C LYS A 61 9.94 -5.85 -0.13
N LEU A 62 9.62 -5.12 -1.20
CA LEU A 62 8.38 -4.36 -1.30
C LEU A 62 7.14 -5.27 -1.31
N SER A 63 7.20 -6.42 -1.99
CA SER A 63 6.12 -7.41 -1.97
C SER A 63 5.91 -8.06 -0.60
N VAL A 64 6.95 -8.09 0.25
CA VAL A 64 6.85 -8.52 1.66
C VAL A 64 6.29 -7.40 2.54
N LEU A 65 6.72 -6.15 2.31
CA LEU A 65 6.27 -4.95 3.03
C LEU A 65 4.78 -4.68 2.84
N LEU A 66 4.30 -4.76 1.60
CA LEU A 66 2.94 -4.44 1.20
C LEU A 66 2.41 -5.56 0.29
N PRO A 67 1.93 -6.67 0.86
CA PRO A 67 1.37 -7.77 0.07
C PRO A 67 0.05 -7.37 -0.58
N ASP A 68 -0.22 -7.93 -1.77
CA ASP A 68 -1.42 -7.66 -2.57
C ASP A 68 -2.72 -8.24 -1.95
N TYR A 69 -2.59 -9.18 -1.02
CA TYR A 69 -3.71 -9.77 -0.28
C TYR A 69 -3.30 -10.10 1.16
N VAL A 70 -4.27 -10.04 2.08
CA VAL A 70 -4.04 -10.49 3.46
C VAL A 70 -4.31 -11.97 3.55
N ASN A 71 -3.26 -12.74 3.84
CA ASN A 71 -3.43 -14.04 4.47
C ASN A 71 -3.29 -13.86 5.99
N ASN A 72 -4.42 -13.73 6.68
CA ASN A 72 -4.50 -13.40 8.10
C ASN A 72 -3.68 -14.36 8.99
N VAL A 73 -3.59 -15.63 8.59
CA VAL A 73 -2.84 -16.67 9.29
C VAL A 73 -1.33 -16.48 9.11
N GLN A 74 -0.91 -16.01 7.93
CA GLN A 74 0.49 -15.80 7.61
C GLN A 74 1.13 -14.73 8.50
N VAL A 75 0.40 -13.64 8.78
CA VAL A 75 0.88 -12.58 9.69
C VAL A 75 1.15 -13.14 11.09
N ALA A 76 0.22 -13.95 11.61
CA ALA A 76 0.42 -14.58 12.92
C ALA A 76 1.62 -15.53 12.93
N ILE A 77 1.79 -16.32 11.87
CA ILE A 77 2.95 -17.22 11.70
C ILE A 77 4.26 -16.43 11.61
N GLU A 78 4.30 -15.31 10.88
CA GLU A 78 5.49 -14.47 10.76
C GLU A 78 5.90 -13.88 12.12
N ILE A 79 4.93 -13.36 12.89
CA ILE A 79 5.18 -12.85 14.25
C ILE A 79 5.62 -13.98 15.19
N GLU A 80 5.04 -15.17 15.06
CA GLU A 80 5.46 -16.34 15.82
C GLU A 80 6.89 -16.77 15.47
N GLN A 81 7.26 -16.78 14.20
CA GLN A 81 8.64 -17.04 13.78
C GLN A 81 9.62 -16.03 14.36
N ILE A 82 9.26 -14.74 14.41
CA ILE A 82 10.08 -13.71 15.07
C ILE A 82 10.19 -13.97 16.59
N GLY A 83 9.11 -14.37 17.25
CA GLY A 83 9.10 -14.71 18.68
C GLY A 83 9.92 -15.96 19.02
N LEU A 84 9.95 -16.93 18.12
CA LEU A 84 10.75 -18.15 18.23
C LEU A 84 12.19 -17.97 17.74
N ALA A 85 12.47 -16.94 16.93
CA ALA A 85 13.79 -16.66 16.41
C ALA A 85 14.78 -16.36 17.55
N ALA A 86 15.95 -16.98 17.44
CA ALA A 86 17.05 -16.92 18.40
C ALA A 86 16.75 -17.50 19.80
N GLY A 87 15.79 -18.42 19.93
CA GLY A 87 15.62 -19.20 21.18
C GLY A 87 15.04 -18.40 22.35
N ARG A 88 14.38 -17.28 22.07
CA ARG A 88 13.82 -16.36 23.10
C ARG A 88 12.57 -16.91 23.79
N GLY A 89 11.98 -17.98 23.27
CA GLY A 89 10.86 -18.69 23.89
C GLY A 89 9.55 -17.88 23.96
N MET A 90 9.46 -16.78 23.22
CA MET A 90 8.29 -15.88 23.19
C MET A 90 7.21 -16.47 22.27
N THR A 91 6.53 -17.50 22.77
CA THR A 91 5.50 -18.22 22.02
C THR A 91 4.19 -17.45 22.04
N LEU A 92 3.60 -17.26 20.86
CA LEU A 92 2.30 -16.61 20.73
C LEU A 92 1.18 -17.52 21.26
N LYS A 93 0.35 -16.95 22.13
CA LYS A 93 -0.84 -17.57 22.74
C LYS A 93 -2.03 -16.66 22.52
N ASN A 94 -3.24 -17.23 22.53
CA ASN A 94 -4.50 -16.46 22.44
C ASN A 94 -4.57 -15.51 21.24
N VAL A 95 -4.07 -15.94 20.08
CA VAL A 95 -4.12 -15.16 18.85
C VAL A 95 -5.59 -14.97 18.42
N LYS A 96 -6.02 -13.72 18.34
CA LYS A 96 -7.36 -13.29 17.93
C LYS A 96 -7.21 -12.30 16.79
N TYR A 97 -8.02 -12.46 15.76
CA TYR A 97 -8.05 -11.58 14.61
C TYR A 97 -9.48 -11.21 14.27
N GLU A 98 -9.68 -9.96 13.85
CA GLU A 98 -10.95 -9.52 13.29
C GLU A 98 -10.86 -9.61 11.76
N VAL A 99 -11.73 -10.44 11.16
CA VAL A 99 -11.86 -10.47 9.70
C VAL A 99 -12.75 -9.29 9.29
N PRO A 100 -12.27 -8.36 8.44
CA PRO A 100 -13.12 -7.32 7.90
C PRO A 100 -14.30 -7.97 7.18
N LYS A 101 -15.52 -7.71 7.64
CA LYS A 101 -16.72 -8.22 6.97
C LYS A 101 -16.81 -7.55 5.60
N PRO A 102 -17.03 -8.30 4.50
CA PRO A 102 -17.25 -7.69 3.20
C PRO A 102 -18.43 -6.72 3.32
N GLU A 103 -18.22 -5.49 2.87
CA GLU A 103 -19.23 -4.43 2.86
C GLU A 103 -20.46 -4.96 2.13
N THR A 104 -21.51 -5.31 2.90
CA THR A 104 -22.78 -5.70 2.31
C THR A 104 -23.41 -4.41 1.79
N GLU A 105 -23.51 -4.30 0.47
CA GLU A 105 -24.19 -3.20 -0.21
C GLU A 105 -25.57 -2.97 0.44
N GLY A 106 -25.79 -1.79 1.01
CA GLY A 106 -27.09 -1.36 1.54
C GLY A 106 -27.18 -1.05 3.04
N ARG A 107 -26.13 -1.20 3.84
CA ARG A 107 -26.10 -0.63 5.21
C ARG A 107 -25.48 0.76 5.22
N ALA A 108 -26.13 1.72 5.86
CA ALA A 108 -25.56 3.03 6.13
C ALA A 108 -24.26 2.84 6.94
N LEU A 109 -23.13 3.09 6.29
CA LEU A 109 -21.81 3.01 6.91
C LEU A 109 -21.72 4.05 8.03
N SER A 110 -21.14 3.69 9.17
CA SER A 110 -20.76 4.69 10.16
C SER A 110 -19.71 5.64 9.56
N ARG A 111 -19.53 6.83 10.15
CA ARG A 111 -18.55 7.81 9.65
C ARG A 111 -17.13 7.24 9.61
N GLU A 112 -16.73 6.42 10.59
CA GLU A 112 -15.46 5.70 10.53
C GLU A 112 -15.40 4.69 9.37
N GLN A 113 -16.46 3.92 9.14
CA GLN A 113 -16.49 2.90 8.10
C GLN A 113 -16.44 3.50 6.69
N ALA A 114 -17.13 4.63 6.46
CA ALA A 114 -17.07 5.36 5.20
C ALA A 114 -15.68 5.97 4.92
N LEU A 115 -14.95 6.36 5.97
CA LEU A 115 -13.57 6.84 5.85
C LEU A 115 -12.59 5.70 5.60
N LEU A 116 -12.83 4.51 6.15
CA LEU A 116 -12.03 3.31 5.88
C LEU A 116 -12.27 2.78 4.46
N ALA A 117 -13.51 2.80 3.96
CA ALA A 117 -13.86 2.38 2.60
C ALA A 117 -13.19 3.25 1.51
N LYS A 118 -12.88 4.51 1.81
CA LYS A 118 -12.16 5.45 0.93
C LYS A 118 -10.65 5.27 0.91
N LYS A 119 -10.07 4.47 1.80
CA LYS A 119 -8.61 4.27 1.85
C LYS A 119 -8.22 3.21 0.83
N ASN A 120 -7.14 3.47 0.08
CA ASN A 120 -6.56 2.50 -0.87
C ASN A 120 -5.79 1.36 -0.16
N TYR A 121 -5.91 1.26 1.16
CA TYR A 121 -5.27 0.25 1.99
C TYR A 121 -6.26 -0.31 3.00
N GLY A 122 -6.10 -1.59 3.34
CA GLY A 122 -6.83 -2.20 4.44
C GLY A 122 -6.02 -2.18 5.74
N ILE A 123 -6.72 -2.36 6.86
CA ILE A 123 -6.16 -2.43 8.21
C ILE A 123 -6.59 -3.76 8.83
N PHE A 124 -5.64 -4.47 9.44
CA PHE A 124 -5.86 -5.77 10.05
C PHE A 124 -5.40 -5.67 11.50
N GLU A 125 -6.35 -5.87 12.40
CA GLU A 125 -6.13 -5.82 13.83
C GLU A 125 -5.90 -7.25 14.33
N LEU A 126 -4.76 -7.46 14.98
CA LEU A 126 -4.35 -8.72 15.58
C LEU A 126 -4.10 -8.50 17.07
N SER A 127 -4.66 -9.36 17.90
CA SER A 127 -4.37 -9.40 19.32
C SER A 127 -3.76 -10.74 19.68
N PHE A 128 -2.69 -10.75 20.45
CA PHE A 128 -2.05 -11.99 20.92
C PHE A 128 -1.40 -11.77 22.28
N SER A 129 -0.98 -12.85 22.91
CA SER A 129 -0.25 -12.82 24.17
C SER A 129 1.03 -13.64 24.08
N THR A 130 2.05 -13.28 24.84
CA THR A 130 3.31 -14.03 24.92
C THR A 130 3.81 -13.98 26.36
N GLU A 131 4.60 -14.97 26.75
CA GLU A 131 5.17 -15.07 28.09
C GLU A 131 6.69 -15.14 28.00
N GLY A 132 7.38 -14.43 28.88
CA GLY A 132 8.83 -14.44 28.92
C GLY A 132 9.41 -13.48 29.95
N SER A 133 10.74 -13.45 30.05
CA SER A 133 11.43 -12.44 30.84
C SER A 133 11.39 -11.08 30.16
N TYR A 134 11.57 -10.00 30.93
CA TYR A 134 11.63 -8.65 30.39
C TYR A 134 12.73 -8.47 29.33
N GLY A 135 13.90 -9.10 29.52
CA GLY A 135 14.98 -9.07 28.53
C GLY A 135 14.61 -9.71 27.19
N ASN A 136 13.88 -10.83 27.23
CA ASN A 136 13.38 -11.49 26.02
C ASN A 136 12.29 -10.66 25.34
N PHE A 137 11.44 -9.99 26.11
CA PHE A 137 10.44 -9.05 25.61
C PHE A 137 11.05 -7.87 24.86
N ILE A 138 12.06 -7.21 25.42
CA ILE A 138 12.75 -6.09 24.74
C ILE A 138 13.41 -6.56 23.44
N SER A 139 14.02 -7.75 23.47
CA SER A 139 14.64 -8.32 22.27
C SER A 139 13.61 -8.66 21.20
N PHE A 140 12.45 -9.20 21.59
CA PHE A 140 11.33 -9.46 20.68
C PHE A 140 10.79 -8.18 20.06
N LEU A 141 10.61 -7.10 20.84
CA LEU A 141 10.18 -5.81 20.31
C LEU A 141 11.17 -5.24 19.28
N LYS A 142 12.47 -5.37 19.54
CA LYS A 142 13.51 -4.92 18.62
C LYS A 142 13.46 -5.68 17.29
N ASP A 143 13.25 -6.99 17.34
CA ASP A 143 13.14 -7.80 16.13
C ASP A 143 11.83 -7.50 15.37
N LEU A 144 10.75 -7.19 16.08
CA LEU A 144 9.49 -6.74 15.48
C LEU A 144 9.65 -5.38 14.77
N GLU A 145 10.38 -4.44 15.38
CA GLU A 145 10.72 -3.14 14.77
C GLU A 145 11.58 -3.29 13.50
N GLN A 146 12.48 -4.28 13.47
CA GLN A 146 13.34 -4.58 12.31
C GLN A 146 12.64 -5.42 11.24
N SER A 147 11.37 -5.79 11.46
CA SER A 147 10.61 -6.58 10.51
C SER A 147 10.37 -5.81 9.21
N LEU A 148 10.40 -6.55 8.10
CA LEU A 148 10.05 -6.03 6.78
C LEU A 148 8.55 -5.81 6.60
N ARG A 149 7.69 -6.03 7.60
CA ARG A 149 6.25 -5.76 7.49
C ARG A 149 5.90 -4.53 8.32
N VAL A 150 5.02 -3.68 7.82
CA VAL A 150 4.50 -2.56 8.62
C VAL A 150 3.60 -3.12 9.73
N ILE A 151 4.11 -3.06 10.96
CA ILE A 151 3.40 -3.47 12.17
C ILE A 151 3.36 -2.26 13.09
N ASP A 152 2.16 -1.81 13.42
CA ASP A 152 1.90 -0.75 14.39
C ASP A 152 1.42 -1.38 15.69
N ILE A 153 2.00 -0.98 16.83
CA ILE A 153 1.64 -1.51 18.14
C ILE A 153 0.70 -0.52 18.82
N GLU A 154 -0.58 -0.87 18.91
CA GLU A 154 -1.58 0.00 19.53
C GLU A 154 -1.53 -0.02 21.05
N SER A 155 -1.31 -1.21 21.62
CA SER A 155 -1.23 -1.35 23.07
C SER A 155 -0.45 -2.59 23.48
N ILE A 156 0.26 -2.46 24.60
CA ILE A 156 0.92 -3.56 25.30
C ILE A 156 0.44 -3.51 26.75
N SER A 157 -0.10 -4.62 27.24
CA SER A 157 -0.42 -4.83 28.64
C SER A 157 0.55 -5.84 29.24
N PHE A 158 1.03 -5.60 30.45
CA PHE A 158 1.93 -6.51 31.16
C PHE A 158 1.28 -6.97 32.47
N ALA A 159 1.48 -8.24 32.81
CA ALA A 159 1.06 -8.81 34.09
C ALA A 159 2.11 -9.79 34.60
N SER A 160 2.44 -9.72 35.89
CA SER A 160 3.24 -10.74 36.55
C SER A 160 2.42 -12.02 36.69
N THR A 161 3.00 -13.15 36.28
CA THR A 161 2.40 -14.44 36.62
C THR A 161 2.93 -14.84 37.99
N ASP A 162 2.05 -14.92 39.00
CA ASP A 162 2.37 -15.48 40.32
C ASP A 162 2.54 -17.01 40.20
N ILE A 163 3.63 -17.44 39.56
CA ILE A 163 4.07 -18.84 39.58
C ILE A 163 5.22 -18.96 40.55
N LEU A 164 4.86 -19.20 41.81
CA LEU A 164 5.79 -19.72 42.80
C LEU A 164 6.37 -21.03 42.25
N SER A 165 7.68 -21.06 42.00
CA SER A 165 8.35 -22.31 41.69
C SER A 165 8.27 -23.23 42.91
N MET A 166 8.23 -24.55 42.69
CA MET A 166 8.24 -25.57 43.75
C MET A 166 9.46 -25.51 44.70
N GLN A 167 10.37 -24.55 44.50
CA GLN A 167 11.58 -24.30 45.30
C GLN A 167 11.68 -22.86 45.83
N GLY A 168 10.59 -22.08 45.84
CA GLY A 168 10.56 -20.76 46.49
C GLY A 168 11.37 -19.66 45.78
N THR A 169 11.86 -19.91 44.57
CA THR A 169 12.48 -18.89 43.72
C THR A 169 11.39 -18.26 42.84
N PRO A 170 11.20 -16.93 42.87
CA PRO A 170 10.33 -16.24 41.91
C PRO A 170 10.82 -16.54 40.49
N ARG A 171 9.91 -16.92 39.60
CA ARG A 171 10.22 -16.96 38.16
C ARG A 171 9.94 -15.58 37.58
N ASP A 172 10.94 -14.98 36.95
CA ASP A 172 10.82 -13.72 36.20
C ASP A 172 10.13 -13.96 34.85
N ILE A 173 8.90 -14.48 34.89
CA ILE A 173 8.07 -14.72 33.72
C ILE A 173 6.86 -13.81 33.81
N TYR A 174 6.76 -12.92 32.84
CA TYR A 174 5.66 -11.99 32.69
C TYR A 174 4.83 -12.39 31.50
N LYS A 175 3.53 -12.13 31.61
CA LYS A 175 2.60 -12.22 30.48
C LYS A 175 2.49 -10.84 29.85
N TYR A 176 2.61 -10.81 28.54
CA TYR A 176 2.44 -9.61 27.71
C TYR A 176 1.28 -9.84 26.75
N ASP A 177 0.28 -8.96 26.78
CA ASP A 177 -0.84 -8.95 25.84
C ASP A 177 -0.63 -7.78 24.86
N PHE A 178 -0.68 -8.09 23.57
CA PHE A 178 -0.45 -7.17 22.46
C PHE A 178 -1.73 -6.93 21.67
N LYS A 179 -1.92 -5.68 21.22
CA LYS A 179 -2.80 -5.35 20.11
C LYS A 179 -1.97 -4.63 19.05
N VAL A 180 -1.98 -5.17 17.84
CA VAL A 180 -1.19 -4.67 16.73
C VAL A 180 -2.05 -4.49 15.48
N LYS A 181 -1.65 -3.55 14.64
CA LYS A 181 -2.21 -3.28 13.33
C LYS A 181 -1.19 -3.57 12.25
N THR A 182 -1.65 -4.18 11.16
CA THR A 182 -0.87 -4.27 9.93
C THR A 182 -1.71 -3.79 8.75
N TYR A 183 -1.02 -3.48 7.65
CA TYR A 183 -1.60 -2.77 6.52
C TYR A 183 -1.28 -3.53 5.22
N TRP A 184 -2.21 -3.48 4.27
CA TRP A 184 -2.03 -4.01 2.92
C TRP A 184 -2.64 -3.06 1.90
N LEU A 185 -2.20 -3.15 0.66
CA LEU A 185 -2.79 -2.37 -0.41
C LEU A 185 -4.08 -3.07 -0.89
N LYS A 186 -5.18 -2.33 -1.01
CA LYS A 186 -6.40 -2.86 -1.61
C LYS A 186 -6.18 -2.88 -3.12
N SER A 187 -6.13 -4.06 -3.73
CA SER A 187 -6.22 -4.15 -5.20
C SER A 187 -7.58 -3.59 -5.61
N ASN A 188 -7.57 -2.57 -6.47
CA ASN A 188 -8.74 -2.21 -7.28
C ASN A 188 -8.98 -3.28 -8.34
#